data_AF-K5WVA4-F1
#
_entry.id   AF-K5WVA4-F1
#
_cell.length_a   1.000
_cell.length_b   1.000
_cell.length_c   1.000
_cell.angle_alpha   90.00
_cell.angle_beta   90.00
_cell.angle_gamma   90.00
#
_symmetry.space_group_name_H-M   'P 1'
#
loop_
_entity.id
_entity.type
_entity.pdbx_description
1 polymer ?
#
loop_
_entity_poly.entity_id
_entity_poly.type
_entity_poly.pdbx_seq_one_letter_code
_entity_poly.pdbx_strand_id
1 'polypeptide(L)'
;VVRSRGSKDMAVAFVDVWDSKTGSRTKDLVNKVYHIRGKLIKVEYARQREFVPQCQKSWKWNHGTSRCRLSHQLCARCGQPHMTKNHTAFATCCGAARKREDWTGECKHEIKCINCKGNHTADSTKCTYKRHQNNISWHDQRH
;
A
#
# COMPACT_ATOMS: atom_id res chain seq x y z
N VAL A 1 0.99 -12.55 8.34
CA VAL A 1 1.63 -12.97 9.61
C VAL A 1 2.29 -11.77 10.26
N VAL A 2 1.76 -11.29 11.38
CA VAL A 2 2.37 -10.18 12.14
C VAL A 2 3.31 -10.81 13.16
N ARG A 3 4.61 -10.52 13.06
CA ARG A 3 5.59 -10.90 14.07
C ARG A 3 5.61 -9.80 15.14
N SER A 4 5.17 -10.09 16.36
CA SER A 4 5.43 -9.20 17.48
C SER A 4 6.94 -9.23 17.77
N ARG A 5 7.61 -8.08 17.63
CA ARG A 5 8.89 -7.84 18.31
C ARG A 5 8.51 -7.26 19.67
N GLY A 6 8.68 -8.01 20.76
CA GLY A 6 8.43 -7.42 22.08
C GLY A 6 8.62 -8.30 23.31
N SER A 7 8.25 -9.58 23.30
CA SER A 7 8.55 -10.46 24.43
C SER A 7 8.57 -11.93 23.99
N LYS A 8 9.29 -12.78 24.72
CA LYS A 8 9.39 -14.23 24.43
C LYS A 8 8.18 -15.01 24.92
N ASP A 9 7.26 -14.36 25.64
CA ASP A 9 6.15 -14.95 26.39
C ASP A 9 4.78 -14.33 26.06
N MET A 10 4.71 -13.35 25.16
CA MET A 10 3.47 -12.70 24.71
C MET A 10 3.21 -12.96 23.23
N ALA A 11 1.98 -13.39 22.92
CA ALA A 11 1.46 -13.49 21.56
C ALA A 11 0.22 -12.59 21.42
N VAL A 12 0.16 -11.83 20.33
CA VAL A 12 -1.01 -11.03 19.94
C VAL A 12 -1.52 -11.56 18.60
N ALA A 13 -2.80 -11.89 18.55
CA ALA A 13 -3.49 -12.29 17.32
C ALA A 13 -4.41 -11.16 16.85
N PHE A 14 -4.42 -10.89 15.54
CA PHE A 14 -5.42 -10.03 14.91
C PHE A 14 -6.44 -10.92 14.23
N VAL A 15 -7.73 -10.67 14.50
CA VAL A 15 -8.85 -11.45 13.96
C VAL A 15 -9.78 -10.47 13.25
N ASP A 16 -10.03 -10.72 11.97
CA ASP A 16 -11.08 -10.00 11.24
C ASP A 16 -12.44 -10.64 11.57
N VAL A 17 -13.39 -9.83 12.04
CA VAL A 17 -14.73 -10.27 12.40
C VAL A 17 -15.68 -9.97 11.25
N TRP A 18 -16.33 -11.01 10.72
CA TRP A 18 -17.40 -10.84 9.75
C TRP A 18 -18.67 -10.33 10.45
N ASP A 19 -19.05 -9.08 10.15
CA ASP A 19 -20.08 -8.34 10.88
C ASP A 19 -20.99 -7.54 9.95
N SER A 20 -22.11 -7.08 10.51
CA SER A 20 -23.02 -6.12 9.90
C SER A 20 -22.46 -4.69 9.97
N LYS A 21 -23.08 -3.74 9.25
CA LYS A 21 -22.67 -2.32 9.25
C LYS A 21 -22.68 -1.67 10.65
N THR A 22 -23.50 -2.19 11.56
CA THR A 22 -23.62 -1.68 12.94
C THR A 22 -22.56 -2.26 13.90
N GLY A 23 -21.82 -3.29 13.46
CA GLY A 23 -20.72 -3.88 14.19
C GLY A 23 -21.14 -4.65 15.45
N SER A 24 -22.35 -5.22 15.48
CA SER A 24 -22.91 -5.84 16.69
C SER A 24 -22.06 -7.01 17.19
N ARG A 25 -21.59 -7.90 16.30
CA ARG A 25 -20.77 -9.06 16.69
C ARG A 25 -19.43 -8.65 17.27
N THR A 26 -18.83 -7.61 16.71
CA THR A 26 -17.55 -7.05 17.17
C THR A 26 -17.73 -6.41 18.54
N LYS A 27 -18.80 -5.63 18.74
CA LYS A 27 -19.15 -5.02 20.04
C LYS A 27 -19.36 -6.07 21.13
N ASP A 28 -19.98 -7.19 20.77
CA ASP A 28 -20.18 -8.30 21.70
C ASP A 28 -18.89 -9.04 22.04
N LEU A 29 -17.87 -8.98 21.18
CA LEU A 29 -16.60 -9.69 21.35
C LEU A 29 -15.56 -8.88 22.15
N VAL A 30 -15.48 -7.57 21.90
CA VAL A 30 -14.46 -6.67 22.45
C VAL A 30 -14.74 -6.25 23.90
N ASN A 31 -13.71 -5.75 24.58
CA ASN A 31 -13.72 -5.31 25.98
C ASN A 31 -14.12 -6.40 26.98
N LYS A 32 -13.98 -7.67 26.57
CA LYS A 32 -14.22 -8.86 27.38
C LYS A 32 -12.93 -9.66 27.53
N VAL A 33 -12.91 -10.51 28.57
CA VAL A 33 -11.85 -11.48 28.82
C VAL A 33 -12.40 -12.87 28.57
N TYR A 34 -11.70 -13.65 27.76
CA TYR A 34 -12.07 -15.03 27.41
C TYR A 34 -11.09 -16.02 28.01
N HIS A 35 -11.61 -17.16 28.42
CA HIS A 35 -10.79 -18.27 28.88
C HIS A 35 -10.51 -19.22 27.71
N ILE A 36 -9.27 -19.26 27.23
CA ILE A 36 -8.86 -20.11 26.10
C ILE A 36 -7.68 -20.98 26.56
N ARG A 37 -7.88 -22.31 26.59
CA ARG A 37 -6.86 -23.30 26.96
C ARG A 37 -6.14 -22.96 28.29
N GLY A 38 -6.89 -22.62 29.34
CA GLY A 38 -6.29 -22.30 30.65
C GLY A 38 -5.76 -20.87 30.78
N LYS A 39 -5.88 -20.03 29.73
CA LYS A 39 -5.35 -18.66 29.70
C LYS A 39 -6.48 -17.64 29.60
N LEU A 40 -6.34 -16.55 30.34
CA LEU A 40 -7.21 -15.39 30.22
C LEU A 40 -6.69 -14.48 29.10
N ILE A 41 -7.52 -14.25 28.09
CA ILE A 41 -7.19 -13.47 26.90
C ILE A 41 -8.13 -12.27 26.85
N LYS A 42 -7.56 -11.06 26.92
CA LYS A 42 -8.30 -9.82 26.72
C LYS A 42 -8.48 -9.58 25.22
N VAL A 43 -9.71 -9.32 24.80
CA VAL A 43 -10.02 -8.93 23.42
C VAL A 43 -10.32 -7.44 23.41
N GLU A 44 -9.57 -6.69 22.61
CA GLU A 44 -9.73 -5.25 22.46
C GLU A 44 -9.95 -4.91 20.99
N TYR A 45 -10.55 -3.73 20.74
CA TYR A 45 -10.51 -3.19 19.39
C TYR A 45 -9.05 -3.04 18.96
N ALA A 46 -8.69 -3.68 17.85
CA ALA A 46 -7.48 -3.29 17.16
C ALA A 46 -7.67 -1.83 16.77
N ARG A 47 -6.80 -0.94 17.27
CA ARG A 47 -6.74 0.43 16.74
C ARG A 47 -6.63 0.28 15.23
N GLN A 48 -7.55 0.93 14.50
CA GLN A 48 -7.46 0.99 13.05
C GLN A 48 -6.02 1.38 12.75
N ARG A 49 -5.30 0.51 12.03
CA ARG A 49 -3.93 0.82 11.68
C ARG A 49 -3.97 2.15 10.96
N GLU A 50 -3.25 3.12 11.49
CA GLU A 50 -2.89 4.28 10.70
C GLU A 50 -2.24 3.71 9.45
N PHE A 51 -2.96 3.80 8.34
CA PHE A 51 -2.56 3.23 7.08
C PHE A 51 -3.08 4.14 6.00
N VAL A 52 -2.13 4.75 5.30
CA VAL A 52 -2.43 5.58 4.16
C VAL A 52 -2.33 4.69 2.92
N PRO A 53 -3.45 4.41 2.23
CA PRO A 53 -3.41 3.55 1.05
C PRO A 53 -2.67 4.21 -0.10
N GLN A 54 -1.96 3.39 -0.88
CA GLN A 54 -1.51 3.74 -2.22
C GLN A 54 -2.52 3.25 -3.26
N CYS A 55 -3.01 4.18 -4.07
CA CYS A 55 -3.93 3.86 -5.15
C CYS A 55 -3.25 3.01 -6.23
N GLN A 56 -3.85 1.89 -6.62
CA GLN A 56 -3.28 1.00 -7.66
C GLN A 56 -3.55 1.50 -9.10
N LYS A 57 -4.43 2.51 -9.26
CA LYS A 57 -4.67 3.18 -10.54
C LYS A 57 -3.70 4.34 -10.76
N SER A 58 -3.66 5.29 -9.84
CA SER A 58 -2.83 6.49 -9.98
C SER A 58 -1.42 6.35 -9.43
N TRP A 59 -1.14 5.30 -8.63
CA TRP A 59 0.07 5.11 -7.82
C TRP A 59 0.35 6.21 -6.79
N LYS A 60 -0.57 7.17 -6.63
CA LYS A 60 -0.47 8.22 -5.63
C LYS A 60 -0.86 7.66 -4.27
N TRP A 61 -0.19 8.16 -3.24
CA TRP A 61 -0.62 7.94 -1.86
C TRP A 61 -1.88 8.76 -1.56
N ASN A 62 -2.49 8.49 -0.41
CA ASN A 62 -3.56 9.27 0.22
C ASN A 62 -4.99 8.97 -0.24
N HIS A 63 -5.18 7.99 -1.13
CA HIS A 63 -6.51 7.45 -1.40
C HIS A 63 -6.42 6.00 -1.85
N GLY A 64 -7.45 5.22 -1.51
CA GLY A 64 -7.61 3.86 -2.00
C GLY A 64 -8.07 3.83 -3.47
N THR A 65 -7.80 2.72 -4.15
CA THR A 65 -8.19 2.51 -5.56
C THR A 65 -9.67 2.73 -5.82
N SER A 66 -10.54 2.36 -4.89
CA SER A 66 -12.00 2.52 -4.99
C SER A 66 -12.46 3.99 -5.01
N ARG A 67 -11.66 4.92 -4.47
CA ARG A 67 -11.94 6.37 -4.46
C ARG A 67 -11.24 7.12 -5.60
N CYS A 68 -10.52 6.41 -6.46
CA CYS A 68 -9.77 7.04 -7.54
C CYS A 68 -10.69 7.41 -8.71
N ARG A 69 -10.63 8.67 -9.14
CA ARG A 69 -11.41 9.19 -10.27
C ARG A 69 -10.86 8.77 -11.65
N LEU A 70 -9.66 8.20 -11.71
CA LEU A 70 -9.11 7.70 -12.97
C LEU A 70 -9.89 6.49 -13.47
N SER A 71 -10.27 6.52 -14.75
CA SER A 71 -10.90 5.40 -15.45
C SER A 71 -9.88 4.30 -15.81
N HIS A 72 -8.61 4.66 -15.98
CA HIS A 72 -7.53 3.77 -16.38
C HIS A 72 -6.39 3.76 -15.34
N GLN A 73 -5.54 2.75 -15.43
CA GLN A 73 -4.33 2.63 -14.61
C GLN A 73 -3.16 3.39 -15.27
N LEU A 74 -2.38 4.09 -14.44
CA LEU A 74 -1.12 4.70 -14.83
C LEU A 74 0.03 3.72 -14.60
N CYS A 75 1.15 3.96 -15.27
CA CYS A 75 2.35 3.18 -15.12
C CYS A 75 3.11 3.61 -13.86
N ALA A 76 3.49 2.67 -12.98
CA ALA A 76 4.28 2.99 -11.78
C ALA A 76 5.69 3.51 -12.12
N ARG A 77 6.19 3.21 -13.33
CA ARG A 77 7.52 3.62 -13.80
C ARG A 77 7.54 5.03 -14.38
N CYS A 78 6.59 5.37 -15.26
CA CYS A 78 6.61 6.63 -16.00
C CYS A 78 5.38 7.52 -15.81
N GLY A 79 4.35 7.07 -15.07
CA GLY A 79 3.13 7.85 -14.80
C GLY A 79 2.18 8.01 -15.99
N GLN A 80 2.47 7.38 -17.13
CA GLN A 80 1.65 7.47 -18.35
C GLN A 80 0.47 6.50 -18.34
N PRO A 81 -0.58 6.72 -19.19
CA PRO A 81 -1.81 5.93 -19.20
C PRO A 81 -1.64 4.53 -19.82
N HIS A 82 -0.96 3.64 -19.11
CA HIS A 82 -0.86 2.21 -19.41
C HIS A 82 -0.49 1.42 -18.14
N MET A 83 -0.75 0.11 -18.13
CA MET A 83 -0.32 -0.76 -17.03
C MET A 83 1.21 -0.90 -16.99
N THR A 84 1.80 -0.94 -15.80
CA THR A 84 3.26 -1.11 -15.62
C THR A 84 3.83 -2.31 -16.40
N LYS A 85 3.09 -3.43 -16.46
CA LYS A 85 3.49 -4.63 -17.22
C LYS A 85 3.65 -4.40 -18.72
N ASN A 86 2.92 -3.43 -19.29
CA ASN A 86 2.94 -3.14 -20.72
C ASN A 86 3.85 -1.93 -21.04
N HIS A 87 4.73 -1.54 -20.11
CA HIS A 87 5.55 -0.33 -20.24
C HIS A 87 6.39 -0.31 -21.53
N THR A 88 7.03 -1.43 -21.88
CA THR A 88 7.84 -1.54 -23.10
C THR A 88 7.04 -1.32 -24.39
N ALA A 89 5.75 -1.63 -24.39
CA ALA A 89 4.87 -1.51 -25.55
C ALA A 89 4.22 -0.12 -25.69
N PHE A 90 3.92 0.58 -24.60
CA PHE A 90 3.11 1.80 -24.65
C PHE A 90 3.81 3.07 -24.14
N ALA A 91 4.96 2.96 -23.46
CA ALA A 91 5.60 4.12 -22.88
C ALA A 91 6.30 4.97 -23.94
N THR A 92 5.94 6.24 -24.01
CA THR A 92 6.55 7.17 -24.98
C THR A 92 8.00 7.48 -24.61
N CYS A 93 8.33 7.40 -23.31
CA CYS A 93 9.67 7.61 -22.79
C CYS A 93 10.70 6.57 -23.30
N CYS A 94 10.25 5.38 -23.71
CA CYS A 94 11.10 4.38 -24.35
C CYS A 94 10.94 4.38 -25.89
N GLY A 95 10.10 5.24 -26.46
CA GLY A 95 9.67 5.18 -27.87
C GLY A 95 10.81 5.32 -28.89
N ALA A 96 11.78 6.20 -28.63
CA ALA A 96 12.96 6.37 -29.48
C ALA A 96 13.96 5.21 -29.32
N ALA A 97 14.14 4.70 -28.10
CA ALA A 97 15.05 3.58 -27.82
C ALA A 97 14.55 2.28 -28.46
N ARG A 98 13.23 2.06 -28.47
CA ARG A 98 12.60 0.87 -29.10
C ARG A 98 12.82 0.77 -30.60
N LYS A 99 13.13 1.88 -31.28
CA LYS A 99 13.40 1.88 -32.73
C LYS A 99 14.82 1.45 -33.08
N ARG A 100 15.70 1.27 -32.09
CA ARG A 100 17.08 0.84 -32.30
C ARG A 100 17.17 -0.68 -32.29
N GLU A 101 18.03 -1.25 -33.13
CA GLU A 101 18.25 -2.70 -33.20
C GLU A 101 18.84 -3.28 -31.90
N ASP A 102 19.59 -2.50 -31.14
CA ASP A 102 20.24 -2.90 -29.88
C ASP A 102 19.32 -2.82 -28.65
N TRP A 103 18.00 -2.67 -28.87
CA TRP A 103 17.06 -2.50 -27.78
C TRP A 103 16.85 -3.78 -26.97
N THR A 104 17.35 -3.78 -25.73
CA THR A 104 17.27 -4.92 -24.81
C THR A 104 15.92 -5.06 -24.10
N GLY A 105 14.97 -4.14 -24.34
CA GLY A 105 13.72 -4.07 -23.57
C GLY A 105 13.83 -3.28 -22.26
N GLU A 106 15.04 -2.88 -21.85
CA GLU A 106 15.26 -2.16 -20.59
C GLU A 106 15.11 -0.64 -20.75
N CYS A 107 14.15 -0.05 -20.05
CA CYS A 107 14.01 1.41 -20.06
C CYS A 107 15.12 2.13 -19.28
N LYS A 108 16.12 2.64 -20.03
CA LYS A 108 17.36 3.27 -19.56
C LYS A 108 17.26 4.74 -19.13
N HIS A 109 16.10 5.38 -19.27
CA HIS A 109 15.95 6.76 -18.81
C HIS A 109 15.80 6.83 -17.28
N GLU A 110 16.11 7.99 -16.71
CA GLU A 110 15.91 8.25 -15.29
C GLU A 110 14.43 8.01 -14.93
N ILE A 111 14.19 7.26 -13.86
CA ILE A 111 12.85 7.01 -13.34
C ILE A 111 12.57 8.10 -12.31
N LYS A 112 11.40 8.75 -12.36
CA LYS A 112 11.02 9.73 -11.34
C LYS A 112 9.74 9.30 -10.66
N CYS A 113 9.85 8.97 -9.36
CA CYS A 113 8.72 8.59 -8.53
C CYS A 113 7.68 9.71 -8.53
N ILE A 114 6.44 9.40 -8.90
CA ILE A 114 5.38 10.42 -8.98
C ILE A 114 5.12 11.13 -7.65
N ASN A 115 5.43 10.45 -6.53
CA ASN A 115 5.17 10.93 -5.16
C ASN A 115 6.33 11.78 -4.63
N CYS A 116 7.55 11.25 -4.59
CA CYS A 116 8.69 11.93 -3.96
C CYS A 116 9.76 12.44 -4.94
N LYS A 117 9.54 12.27 -6.26
CA LYS A 117 10.48 12.63 -7.34
C LYS A 117 11.84 11.91 -7.31
N GLY A 118 12.08 11.00 -6.37
CA GLY A 118 13.30 10.19 -6.29
C GLY A 118 13.44 9.18 -7.44
N ASN A 119 14.66 8.67 -7.61
CA ASN A 119 15.03 7.75 -8.69
C ASN A 119 14.58 6.29 -8.43
N HIS A 120 13.27 6.08 -8.39
CA HIS A 120 12.63 4.77 -8.22
C HIS A 120 11.18 4.80 -8.71
N THR A 121 10.60 3.61 -8.95
CA THR A 121 9.20 3.46 -9.35
C THR A 121 8.25 3.77 -8.20
N ALA A 122 7.02 4.20 -8.50
CA ALA A 122 6.07 4.65 -7.50
C ALA A 122 5.69 3.57 -6.46
N ASP A 123 5.78 2.30 -6.80
CA ASP A 123 5.53 1.11 -5.97
C ASP A 123 6.75 0.64 -5.16
N SER A 124 7.90 1.31 -5.30
CA SER A 124 9.14 0.94 -4.62
C SER A 124 9.04 1.08 -3.10
N THR A 125 9.61 0.11 -2.37
CA THR A 125 9.80 0.16 -0.91
C THR A 125 10.76 1.27 -0.47
N LYS A 126 11.58 1.80 -1.38
CA LYS A 126 12.50 2.92 -1.14
C LYS A 126 11.78 4.27 -1.08
N CYS A 127 10.51 4.34 -1.46
CA CYS A 127 9.78 5.60 -1.47
C CYS A 127 9.54 6.12 -0.04
N THR A 128 9.83 7.41 0.20
CA THR A 128 9.60 8.05 1.50
C THR A 128 8.13 7.97 1.93
N TYR A 129 7.19 8.05 0.99
CA TYR A 129 5.76 7.85 1.28
C TYR A 129 5.47 6.41 1.72
N LYS A 130 6.10 5.40 1.09
CA LYS A 130 5.97 3.99 1.50
C LYS A 130 6.53 3.76 2.91
N ARG A 131 7.65 4.40 3.25
CA ARG A 131 8.26 4.34 4.58
C ARG A 131 7.33 4.89 5.66
N HIS A 132 6.54 5.90 5.34
CA HIS A 132 5.57 6.52 6.25
C HIS A 132 4.13 6.05 6.04
N GLN A 133 3.93 4.89 5.37
CA GLN A 133 2.58 4.37 5.08
C GLN A 133 1.69 4.22 6.32
N ASN A 134 2.28 4.12 7.52
CA ASN A 134 1.55 4.02 8.79
C ASN A 134 1.58 5.30 9.63
N ASN A 135 1.77 6.46 9.02
CA ASN A 135 1.84 7.75 9.70
C ASN A 135 0.96 8.75 8.95
N ILE A 136 -0.30 8.90 9.37
CA ILE A 136 -1.29 9.75 8.68
C ILE A 136 -0.87 11.22 8.72
N SER A 137 -0.40 11.71 9.87
CA SER A 137 -0.01 13.12 10.02
C SER A 137 1.16 13.52 9.11
N TRP A 138 2.11 12.60 8.86
CA TRP A 138 3.20 12.84 7.91
C TRP A 138 2.69 13.02 6.47
N HIS A 139 1.66 12.26 6.09
CA HIS A 139 1.02 12.34 4.78
C HIS A 139 0.17 13.60 4.62
N ASP A 140 -0.58 13.99 5.65
CA ASP A 140 -1.45 15.18 5.64
C ASP A 140 -0.65 16.48 5.44
N GLN A 141 0.57 16.57 5.96
CA GLN A 141 1.47 17.72 5.78
C GLN A 141 2.03 17.88 4.36
N ARG A 142 1.76 16.94 3.45
CA ARG A 142 2.42 16.83 2.12
C ARG A 142 1.45 16.77 0.95
N HIS A 143 0.23 17.23 1.17
CA HIS A 143 -0.75 17.54 0.13
C HIS A 143 -1.01 19.04 0.06
#